data_AF-A0A4S4B6Z4-F1
#
_entry.id   AF-A0A4S4B6Z4-F1
#
_cell.length_a   1.000
_cell.length_b   1.000
_cell.length_c   1.000
_cell.angle_alpha   90.00
_cell.angle_beta   90.00
_cell.angle_gamma   90.00
#
_symmetry.space_group_name_H-M   'P 1'
#
loop_
_entity.id
_entity.type
_entity.pdbx_description
1 polymer ?
#
loop_
_entity_poly.entity_id
_entity_poly.type
_entity_poly.pdbx_seq_one_letter_code
_entity_poly.pdbx_strand_id
1 'polypeptide(L)'
;MNENVRVVPASGTRSGLAAIAVLCAALLGVSAQAQITFSGPITITQGGVYSGNWQSLNPDKPAVTIDTSEAVVIENSNIQSRGALIRSRYVKANLTVRNSRGVALNPGLAASYRRTPGYFVHLEEFQNVRIENNELIGTSGIYLNKYLGDPNKGHTIKVMRNKALNIDGRYSDGPNAFSETGFYRVQFVQFNDVKNIPNAEIAWNQIVNEPGKSRVEENINMYVSSGTPNSPVLIHDNYIQGAYPTNPATDKYGGGGIMLGDGQSSSVTKASAYLRAYNNQIVSTSNQGIAIAAGHNNEAYNNRVISSGLLPDGRRIASQNVGIYVWDLHGDKARSTFFNNVMYGNVVGWAQPVKSATAQNPFWFPNCDAEARSNKSCKNNTALPGTITRAMEAQEFERWQAKLRASNVVIGPRQ
;
A
#
# COMPACT_ATOMS: atom_id res chain seq x y z
N MET A 1 -47.55 -17.51 84.02
CA MET A 1 -48.23 -16.23 84.35
C MET A 1 -48.53 -15.53 83.04
N ASN A 2 -49.81 -15.30 82.80
CA ASN A 2 -50.38 -14.68 81.60
C ASN A 2 -50.14 -13.17 81.56
N GLU A 3 -50.02 -12.61 80.35
CA GLU A 3 -50.89 -11.58 79.74
C GLU A 3 -50.11 -10.83 78.64
N ASN A 4 -50.43 -11.09 77.37
CA ASN A 4 -51.34 -10.35 76.48
C ASN A 4 -50.73 -9.08 75.84
N VAL A 5 -50.23 -9.20 74.60
CA VAL A 5 -50.84 -8.76 73.32
C VAL A 5 -50.58 -7.28 72.96
N ARG A 6 -49.83 -7.04 71.87
CA ARG A 6 -50.32 -6.45 70.61
C ARG A 6 -49.22 -6.37 69.56
N VAL A 7 -49.54 -6.88 68.38
CA VAL A 7 -48.74 -6.87 67.15
C VAL A 7 -49.26 -5.76 66.24
N VAL A 8 -48.34 -4.99 65.65
CA VAL A 8 -48.55 -4.23 64.40
C VAL A 8 -47.26 -4.35 63.59
N PRO A 9 -47.32 -4.76 62.32
CA PRO A 9 -46.33 -4.30 61.36
C PRO A 9 -46.96 -3.79 60.05
N ALA A 10 -46.51 -2.61 59.64
CA ALA A 10 -46.44 -2.15 58.26
C ALA A 10 -44.96 -1.78 58.06
N SER A 11 -44.29 -1.95 56.93
CA SER A 11 -44.71 -2.03 55.54
C SER A 11 -43.48 -2.49 54.74
N GLY A 12 -43.66 -3.30 53.70
CA GLY A 12 -42.56 -3.67 52.81
C GLY A 12 -43.01 -4.53 51.65
N THR A 13 -43.61 -3.89 50.65
CA THR A 13 -44.01 -4.50 49.36
C THR A 13 -42.79 -4.99 48.57
N ARG A 14 -42.75 -6.29 48.25
CA ARG A 14 -42.01 -6.83 47.10
C ARG A 14 -42.94 -7.77 46.32
N SER A 15 -43.37 -7.32 45.15
CA SER A 15 -44.19 -8.05 44.21
C SER A 15 -43.34 -8.58 43.04
N GLY A 16 -43.34 -9.91 42.91
CA GLY A 16 -43.36 -10.71 41.68
C GLY A 16 -42.39 -10.38 40.53
N LEU A 17 -41.44 -11.29 40.29
CA LEU A 17 -40.82 -11.48 38.97
C LEU A 17 -41.38 -12.76 38.36
N ALA A 18 -42.21 -12.60 37.33
CA ALA A 18 -42.67 -13.66 36.45
C ALA A 18 -41.59 -13.95 35.39
N ALA A 19 -41.33 -15.24 35.15
CA ALA A 19 -40.43 -15.71 34.10
C ALA A 19 -41.11 -15.60 32.73
N ILE A 20 -40.50 -14.84 31.81
CA ILE A 20 -40.84 -14.83 30.38
C ILE A 20 -39.70 -15.51 29.65
N ALA A 21 -39.96 -16.71 29.12
CA ALA A 21 -39.09 -17.38 28.16
C ALA A 21 -39.32 -16.75 26.78
N VAL A 22 -38.35 -15.98 26.29
CA VAL A 22 -38.35 -15.45 24.92
C VAL A 22 -37.69 -16.48 24.01
N LEU A 23 -38.49 -17.07 23.13
CA LEU A 23 -38.03 -17.93 22.04
C LEU A 23 -37.49 -17.04 20.91
N CYS A 24 -36.18 -16.78 20.89
CA CYS A 24 -35.53 -16.12 19.76
C CYS A 24 -35.28 -17.11 18.63
N ALA A 25 -36.22 -17.22 17.69
CA ALA A 25 -35.96 -17.83 16.38
C ALA A 25 -35.09 -16.85 15.56
N ALA A 26 -33.78 -17.11 15.54
CA ALA A 26 -32.84 -16.42 14.66
C ALA A 26 -33.07 -16.88 13.21
N LEU A 27 -33.84 -16.10 12.45
CA LEU A 27 -33.82 -16.16 10.99
C LEU A 27 -32.43 -15.69 10.53
N LEU A 28 -31.53 -16.64 10.29
CA LEU A 28 -30.31 -16.41 9.54
C LEU A 28 -30.70 -16.14 8.08
N GLY A 29 -31.00 -14.88 7.78
CA GLY A 29 -31.00 -14.37 6.42
C GLY A 29 -29.56 -14.39 5.91
N VAL A 30 -29.11 -15.54 5.41
CA VAL A 30 -27.93 -15.60 4.55
C VAL A 30 -28.35 -14.89 3.27
N SER A 31 -28.06 -13.59 3.18
CA SER A 31 -28.15 -12.87 1.91
C SER A 31 -27.23 -13.58 0.93
N ALA A 32 -27.79 -14.32 -0.02
CA ALA A 32 -27.05 -14.88 -1.12
C ALA A 32 -26.39 -13.70 -1.86
N GLN A 33 -25.08 -13.54 -1.71
CA GLN A 33 -24.32 -12.66 -2.59
C GLN A 33 -24.52 -13.21 -4.00
N ALA A 34 -25.15 -12.41 -4.86
CA ALA A 34 -25.36 -12.80 -6.25
C ALA A 34 -24.01 -13.22 -6.85
N GLN A 35 -23.96 -14.44 -7.40
CA GLN A 35 -22.76 -14.96 -8.05
C GLN A 35 -22.43 -14.06 -9.24
N ILE A 36 -21.23 -13.49 -9.25
CA ILE A 36 -20.78 -12.61 -10.34
C ILE A 36 -20.56 -13.44 -11.60
N THR A 37 -21.33 -13.18 -12.66
CA THR A 37 -21.10 -13.74 -13.99
C THR A 37 -20.04 -12.93 -14.71
N PHE A 38 -18.97 -13.60 -15.15
CA PHE A 38 -17.86 -12.99 -15.88
C PHE A 38 -17.95 -13.26 -17.39
N SER A 39 -17.74 -12.20 -18.18
CA SER A 39 -17.43 -12.29 -19.60
C SER A 39 -15.95 -12.60 -19.81
N GLY A 40 -15.61 -13.11 -21.00
CA GLY A 40 -14.22 -13.27 -21.41
C GLY A 40 -13.46 -11.95 -21.54
N PRO A 41 -12.16 -11.99 -21.83
CA PRO A 41 -11.34 -10.79 -21.95
C PRO A 41 -11.79 -9.86 -23.06
N ILE A 42 -11.64 -8.56 -22.86
CA ILE A 42 -12.00 -7.51 -23.83
C ILE A 42 -10.78 -6.70 -24.30
N THR A 43 -10.90 -6.11 -25.48
CA THR A 43 -9.99 -5.07 -25.99
C THR A 43 -10.79 -3.80 -26.25
N ILE A 44 -10.37 -2.70 -25.64
CA ILE A 44 -10.97 -1.37 -25.78
C ILE A 44 -10.16 -0.60 -26.83
N THR A 45 -10.75 -0.34 -28.00
CA THR A 45 -10.12 0.33 -29.14
C THR A 45 -10.61 1.77 -29.36
N GLN A 46 -11.61 2.21 -28.59
CA GLN A 46 -12.21 3.53 -28.67
C GLN A 46 -12.38 4.13 -27.28
N GLY A 47 -12.32 5.46 -27.19
CA GLY A 47 -12.62 6.18 -25.95
C GLY A 47 -14.05 5.96 -25.51
N GLY A 48 -14.30 6.12 -24.21
CA GLY A 48 -15.63 5.92 -23.65
C GLY A 48 -15.60 5.45 -22.20
N VAL A 49 -16.80 5.19 -21.68
CA VAL A 49 -17.03 4.65 -20.34
C VAL A 49 -17.44 3.19 -20.46
N TYR A 50 -16.75 2.33 -19.71
CA TYR A 50 -16.91 0.88 -19.75
C TYR A 50 -17.21 0.37 -18.34
N SER A 51 -18.22 -0.48 -18.24
CA SER A 51 -18.55 -1.22 -17.03
C SER A 51 -18.78 -2.68 -17.38
N GLY A 52 -18.30 -3.59 -16.54
CA GLY A 52 -18.50 -5.02 -16.76
C GLY A 52 -17.75 -5.91 -15.80
N ASN A 53 -18.00 -7.20 -15.97
CA ASN A 53 -17.31 -8.25 -15.24
C ASN A 53 -16.45 -9.03 -16.24
N TRP A 54 -15.12 -8.87 -16.20
CA TRP A 54 -14.22 -9.51 -17.18
C TRP A 54 -13.24 -10.45 -16.50
N GLN A 55 -13.05 -11.63 -17.08
CA GLN A 55 -12.13 -12.64 -16.58
C GLN A 55 -11.20 -13.14 -17.69
N SER A 56 -9.91 -13.26 -17.36
CA SER A 56 -8.96 -14.05 -18.16
C SER A 56 -8.43 -15.25 -17.37
N LEU A 57 -8.64 -16.45 -17.91
CA LEU A 57 -8.05 -17.68 -17.38
C LEU A 57 -6.74 -18.07 -18.09
N ASN A 58 -6.31 -17.26 -19.07
CA ASN A 58 -5.04 -17.44 -19.75
C ASN A 58 -3.99 -16.51 -19.11
N PRO A 59 -2.90 -17.03 -18.53
CA PRO A 59 -1.87 -16.19 -17.91
C PRO A 59 -1.22 -15.20 -18.87
N ASP A 60 -1.21 -15.45 -20.18
CA ASP A 60 -0.61 -14.58 -21.20
C ASP A 60 -1.54 -13.51 -21.76
N LYS A 61 -2.83 -13.57 -21.41
CA LYS A 61 -3.84 -12.62 -21.90
C LYS A 61 -4.38 -11.78 -20.74
N PRO A 62 -4.34 -10.44 -20.83
CA PRO A 62 -4.98 -9.62 -19.82
C PRO A 62 -6.51 -9.76 -19.87
N ALA A 63 -7.22 -9.44 -18.78
CA ALA A 63 -8.68 -9.40 -18.80
C ALA A 63 -9.22 -8.19 -19.59
N VAL A 64 -8.53 -7.05 -19.50
CA VAL A 64 -8.83 -5.83 -20.26
C VAL A 64 -7.56 -5.32 -20.93
N THR A 65 -7.58 -5.23 -22.26
CA THR A 65 -6.55 -4.54 -23.05
C THR A 65 -7.05 -3.15 -23.42
N ILE A 66 -6.26 -2.11 -23.16
CA ILE A 66 -6.47 -0.77 -23.71
C ILE A 66 -5.59 -0.62 -24.94
N ASP A 67 -6.22 -0.38 -26.09
CA ASP A 67 -5.59 -0.26 -27.40
C ASP A 67 -6.06 1.03 -28.11
N THR A 68 -6.02 2.13 -27.36
CA THR A 68 -6.36 3.47 -27.85
C THR A 68 -5.68 4.52 -26.97
N SER A 69 -5.45 5.71 -27.56
CA SER A 69 -5.01 6.91 -26.84
C SER A 69 -6.18 7.80 -26.41
N GLU A 70 -7.40 7.51 -26.88
CA GLU A 70 -8.59 8.23 -26.46
C GLU A 70 -8.86 8.00 -24.96
N ALA A 71 -9.65 8.88 -24.34
CA ALA A 71 -9.97 8.77 -22.92
C ALA A 71 -10.84 7.54 -22.66
N VAL A 72 -10.35 6.63 -21.82
CA VAL A 72 -11.08 5.43 -21.38
C VAL A 72 -11.35 5.52 -19.89
N VAL A 73 -12.59 5.29 -19.49
CA VAL A 73 -13.00 5.13 -18.10
C VAL A 73 -13.51 3.71 -17.90
N ILE A 74 -12.90 2.97 -16.98
CA ILE A 74 -13.43 1.70 -16.47
C ILE A 74 -14.02 1.98 -15.09
N GLU A 75 -15.31 1.70 -14.91
CA GLU A 75 -15.98 1.93 -13.63
C GLU A 75 -16.96 0.85 -13.24
N ASN A 76 -17.21 0.73 -11.93
CA ASN A 76 -18.19 -0.19 -11.35
C ASN A 76 -18.02 -1.63 -11.87
N SER A 77 -16.77 -2.08 -11.98
CA SER A 77 -16.40 -3.31 -12.67
C SER A 77 -15.78 -4.35 -11.74
N ASN A 78 -15.94 -5.63 -12.08
CA ASN A 78 -15.24 -6.74 -11.45
C ASN A 78 -14.25 -7.36 -12.45
N ILE A 79 -12.97 -7.40 -12.11
CA ILE A 79 -11.93 -7.83 -13.04
C ILE A 79 -11.11 -8.94 -12.39
N GLN A 80 -10.98 -10.06 -13.09
CA GLN A 80 -10.17 -11.19 -12.64
C GLN A 80 -9.23 -11.66 -13.73
N SER A 81 -8.00 -12.03 -13.38
CA SER A 81 -7.07 -12.49 -14.40
C SER A 81 -5.97 -13.38 -13.82
N ARG A 82 -5.62 -14.45 -14.55
CA ARG A 82 -4.35 -15.18 -14.36
C ARG A 82 -3.15 -14.42 -14.94
N GLY A 83 -3.41 -13.52 -15.90
CA GLY A 83 -2.44 -12.54 -16.41
C GLY A 83 -2.67 -11.18 -15.77
N ALA A 84 -2.21 -10.10 -16.41
CA ALA A 84 -2.56 -8.74 -15.98
C ALA A 84 -4.08 -8.52 -16.00
N LEU A 85 -4.60 -7.67 -15.11
CA LEU A 85 -6.04 -7.38 -15.08
C LEU A 85 -6.35 -6.33 -16.15
N ILE A 86 -5.72 -5.16 -16.08
CA ILE A 86 -5.81 -4.11 -17.08
C ILE A 86 -4.41 -3.83 -17.63
N ARG A 87 -4.25 -3.87 -18.95
CA ARG A 87 -2.96 -3.59 -19.58
C ARG A 87 -3.08 -2.67 -20.78
N SER A 88 -2.11 -1.76 -20.92
CA SER A 88 -1.83 -0.98 -22.12
C SER A 88 -0.35 -1.10 -22.46
N ARG A 89 -0.02 -1.15 -23.75
CA ARG A 89 1.37 -1.08 -24.21
C ARG A 89 1.52 -0.15 -25.41
N TYR A 90 2.32 0.91 -25.27
CA TYR A 90 2.81 1.73 -26.38
C TYR A 90 1.73 2.46 -27.22
N VAL A 91 0.56 2.70 -26.63
CA VAL A 91 -0.55 3.43 -27.28
C VAL A 91 -0.88 4.76 -26.59
N LYS A 92 -0.04 5.23 -25.66
CA LYS A 92 -0.27 6.51 -24.93
C LYS A 92 -1.62 6.54 -24.24
N ALA A 93 -1.95 5.48 -23.50
CA ALA A 93 -3.24 5.34 -22.83
C ALA A 93 -3.59 6.54 -21.93
N ASN A 94 -4.85 6.98 -22.01
CA ASN A 94 -5.49 7.91 -21.09
C ASN A 94 -6.59 7.17 -20.33
N LEU A 95 -6.26 6.69 -19.13
CA LEU A 95 -7.07 5.73 -18.40
C LEU A 95 -7.59 6.29 -17.08
N THR A 96 -8.87 6.12 -16.80
CA THR A 96 -9.41 6.19 -15.44
C THR A 96 -9.97 4.82 -15.07
N VAL A 97 -9.60 4.30 -13.90
CA VAL A 97 -10.19 3.09 -13.31
C VAL A 97 -10.74 3.48 -11.95
N ARG A 98 -12.05 3.34 -11.75
CA ARG A 98 -12.67 3.74 -10.48
C ARG A 98 -13.77 2.82 -10.00
N ASN A 99 -14.00 2.82 -8.69
CA ASN A 99 -15.08 2.05 -8.05
C ASN A 99 -15.12 0.57 -8.50
N SER A 100 -13.96 -0.02 -8.75
CA SER A 100 -13.85 -1.35 -9.35
C SER A 100 -13.06 -2.29 -8.45
N ARG A 101 -13.32 -3.58 -8.61
CA ARG A 101 -12.67 -4.64 -7.84
C ARG A 101 -11.83 -5.53 -8.74
N GLY A 102 -10.53 -5.60 -8.46
CA GLY A 102 -9.57 -6.44 -9.15
C GLY A 102 -9.08 -7.59 -8.26
N VAL A 103 -9.21 -8.83 -8.73
CA VAL A 103 -8.63 -10.01 -8.07
C VAL A 103 -7.70 -10.73 -9.03
N ALA A 104 -6.42 -10.83 -8.68
CA ALA A 104 -5.53 -11.70 -9.45
C ALA A 104 -5.77 -13.16 -9.09
N LEU A 105 -5.79 -14.00 -10.13
CA LEU A 105 -5.82 -15.44 -10.01
C LEU A 105 -4.38 -15.94 -10.07
N ASN A 106 -4.08 -17.03 -9.36
CA ASN A 106 -2.81 -17.72 -9.50
C ASN A 106 -2.63 -18.15 -10.98
N PRO A 107 -1.49 -17.85 -11.63
CA PRO A 107 -1.23 -18.20 -13.03
C PRO A 107 -1.38 -19.70 -13.36
N GLY A 108 -1.21 -20.58 -12.37
CA GLY A 108 -1.35 -22.03 -12.52
C GLY A 108 -0.18 -22.69 -13.24
N LEU A 109 0.96 -22.00 -13.34
CA LEU A 109 2.18 -22.46 -14.03
C LEU A 109 3.23 -22.90 -13.00
N ALA A 110 4.12 -23.81 -13.39
CA ALA A 110 5.24 -24.24 -12.56
C ALA A 110 6.24 -23.09 -12.30
N ALA A 111 6.97 -23.12 -11.17
CA ALA A 111 7.89 -22.05 -10.78
C ALA A 111 8.98 -21.74 -11.82
N SER A 112 9.35 -22.72 -12.66
CA SER A 112 10.31 -22.54 -13.76
C SER A 112 9.88 -21.49 -14.79
N TYR A 113 8.58 -21.24 -14.94
CA TYR A 113 8.05 -20.19 -15.83
C TYR A 113 8.18 -18.78 -15.26
N ARG A 114 8.51 -18.63 -13.96
CA ARG A 114 8.73 -17.34 -13.29
C ARG A 114 7.55 -16.37 -13.43
N ARG A 115 6.33 -16.86 -13.26
CA ARG A 115 5.10 -16.07 -13.45
C ARG A 115 4.48 -15.66 -12.14
N THR A 116 4.33 -14.36 -11.91
CA THR A 116 3.60 -13.80 -10.77
C THR A 116 2.11 -13.63 -11.09
N PRO A 117 1.26 -13.43 -10.07
CA PRO A 117 -0.08 -12.88 -10.27
C PRO A 117 -0.05 -11.59 -11.11
N GLY A 118 -1.11 -11.30 -11.85
CA GLY A 118 -1.16 -10.09 -12.69
C GLY A 118 -1.14 -8.78 -11.92
N TYR A 119 -0.58 -7.74 -12.52
CA TYR A 119 -0.81 -6.34 -12.11
C TYR A 119 -2.30 -6.00 -12.23
N PHE A 120 -2.81 -5.19 -11.30
CA PHE A 120 -4.13 -4.56 -11.44
C PHE A 120 -4.16 -3.64 -12.66
N VAL A 121 -3.15 -2.76 -12.77
CA VAL A 121 -2.92 -1.88 -13.91
C VAL A 121 -1.44 -1.96 -14.30
N HIS A 122 -1.17 -2.29 -15.56
CA HIS A 122 0.16 -2.24 -16.16
C HIS A 122 0.11 -1.32 -17.38
N LEU A 123 0.75 -0.14 -17.28
CA LEU A 123 0.86 0.80 -18.39
C LEU A 123 2.32 1.00 -18.79
N GLU A 124 2.61 0.75 -20.07
CA GLU A 124 3.85 1.17 -20.74
C GLU A 124 3.53 2.37 -21.65
N GLU A 125 4.28 3.46 -21.53
CA GLU A 125 4.14 4.66 -22.36
C GLU A 125 2.71 5.20 -22.37
N PHE A 126 2.31 5.84 -21.27
CA PHE A 126 0.96 6.36 -21.07
C PHE A 126 0.95 7.88 -20.96
N GLN A 127 -0.21 8.50 -21.21
CA GLN A 127 -0.35 9.95 -21.12
C GLN A 127 -1.10 10.40 -19.86
N ASN A 128 -2.03 9.62 -19.32
CA ASN A 128 -2.74 9.98 -18.10
C ASN A 128 -3.29 8.72 -17.42
N VAL A 129 -3.26 8.68 -16.09
CA VAL A 129 -3.89 7.59 -15.35
C VAL A 129 -4.49 8.07 -14.02
N ARG A 130 -5.73 7.68 -13.75
CA ARG A 130 -6.41 7.86 -12.47
C ARG A 130 -6.93 6.51 -11.97
N ILE A 131 -6.44 6.05 -10.82
CA ILE A 131 -6.82 4.78 -10.21
C ILE A 131 -7.42 5.12 -8.85
N GLU A 132 -8.75 5.20 -8.79
CA GLU A 132 -9.44 5.80 -7.65
C GLU A 132 -10.53 4.92 -7.05
N ASN A 133 -10.57 4.79 -5.72
CA ASN A 133 -11.63 4.06 -5.02
C ASN A 133 -11.75 2.59 -5.50
N ASN A 134 -10.65 1.88 -5.74
CA ASN A 134 -10.66 0.49 -6.16
C ASN A 134 -10.27 -0.47 -5.03
N GLU A 135 -10.59 -1.75 -5.20
CA GLU A 135 -10.08 -2.84 -4.37
C GLU A 135 -9.16 -3.75 -5.20
N LEU A 136 -7.94 -3.99 -4.73
CA LEU A 136 -6.92 -4.83 -5.38
C LEU A 136 -6.59 -6.00 -4.46
N ILE A 137 -6.76 -7.24 -4.91
CA ILE A 137 -6.54 -8.44 -4.09
C ILE A 137 -5.60 -9.41 -4.79
N GLY A 138 -4.49 -9.76 -4.13
CA GLY A 138 -3.54 -10.76 -4.63
C GLY A 138 -2.75 -10.32 -5.87
N THR A 139 -2.89 -9.07 -6.32
CA THR A 139 -2.30 -8.59 -7.58
C THR A 139 -0.81 -8.31 -7.41
N SER A 140 -0.08 -8.16 -8.53
CA SER A 140 1.26 -7.55 -8.52
C SER A 140 1.22 -6.02 -8.35
N GLY A 141 0.06 -5.44 -8.00
CA GLY A 141 -0.13 -4.00 -7.80
C GLY A 141 -0.26 -3.19 -9.09
N ILE A 142 0.32 -2.00 -9.13
CA ILE A 142 0.21 -1.02 -10.22
C ILE A 142 1.61 -0.69 -10.73
N TYR A 143 1.82 -0.89 -12.03
CA TYR A 143 3.09 -0.58 -12.69
C TYR A 143 2.88 0.46 -13.79
N LEU A 144 3.57 1.59 -13.64
CA LEU A 144 3.48 2.75 -14.52
C LEU A 144 4.87 3.08 -15.05
N ASN A 145 5.13 2.73 -16.31
CA ASN A 145 6.39 3.03 -16.96
C ASN A 145 6.24 4.16 -17.99
N LYS A 146 7.13 5.15 -17.89
CA LYS A 146 7.33 6.21 -18.89
C LYS A 146 6.07 7.05 -19.18
N TYR A 147 5.94 8.16 -18.48
CA TYR A 147 4.88 9.15 -18.70
C TYR A 147 5.18 10.05 -19.90
N LEU A 148 4.21 10.20 -20.81
CA LEU A 148 4.28 10.98 -22.05
C LEU A 148 3.13 12.00 -22.18
N GLY A 149 2.51 12.37 -21.05
CA GLY A 149 1.33 13.23 -21.05
C GLY A 149 1.63 14.72 -21.21
N ASP A 150 0.58 15.48 -21.53
CA ASP A 150 0.59 16.93 -21.68
C ASP A 150 -0.08 17.58 -20.47
N PRO A 151 0.67 18.23 -19.56
CA PRO A 151 0.12 18.89 -18.39
C PRO A 151 -0.97 19.92 -18.70
N ASN A 152 -0.93 20.57 -19.87
CA ASN A 152 -1.95 21.55 -20.26
C ASN A 152 -3.32 20.91 -20.48
N LYS A 153 -3.36 19.59 -20.70
CA LYS A 153 -4.58 18.79 -20.80
C LYS A 153 -5.02 18.16 -19.47
N GLY A 154 -4.38 18.55 -18.36
CA GLY A 154 -4.64 17.96 -17.04
C GLY A 154 -4.19 16.50 -16.92
N HIS A 155 -3.30 16.07 -17.81
CA HIS A 155 -2.70 14.75 -17.77
C HIS A 155 -1.76 14.63 -16.56
N THR A 156 -1.93 13.55 -15.78
CA THR A 156 -1.12 13.29 -14.59
C THR A 156 -1.31 11.82 -14.14
N ILE A 157 -0.78 11.48 -12.96
CA ILE A 157 -1.01 10.23 -12.27
C ILE A 157 -1.75 10.51 -10.95
N LYS A 158 -2.89 9.86 -10.75
CA LYS A 158 -3.57 9.82 -9.44
C LYS A 158 -3.78 8.37 -9.02
N VAL A 159 -3.30 8.00 -7.84
CA VAL A 159 -3.61 6.70 -7.21
C VAL A 159 -4.21 6.99 -5.84
N MET A 160 -5.54 7.02 -5.78
CA MET A 160 -6.26 7.63 -4.67
C MET A 160 -7.27 6.69 -4.03
N ARG A 161 -7.33 6.66 -2.70
CA ARG A 161 -8.44 6.03 -1.96
C ARG A 161 -8.65 4.55 -2.28
N ASN A 162 -7.61 3.81 -2.68
CA ASN A 162 -7.72 2.39 -2.98
C ASN A 162 -7.53 1.53 -1.72
N LYS A 163 -8.08 0.32 -1.74
CA LYS A 163 -7.76 -0.75 -0.79
C LYS A 163 -6.96 -1.82 -1.51
N ALA A 164 -5.81 -2.18 -0.97
CA ALA A 164 -4.99 -3.27 -1.49
C ALA A 164 -4.78 -4.32 -0.39
N LEU A 165 -4.95 -5.58 -0.77
CA LEU A 165 -4.73 -6.73 0.09
C LEU A 165 -3.78 -7.71 -0.60
N ASN A 166 -2.66 -8.01 0.06
CA ASN A 166 -1.70 -9.05 -0.31
C ASN A 166 -1.12 -8.85 -1.73
N ILE A 167 -0.38 -7.76 -1.93
CA ILE A 167 0.38 -7.53 -3.18
C ILE A 167 1.48 -8.58 -3.28
N ASP A 168 1.46 -9.36 -4.37
CA ASP A 168 2.20 -10.63 -4.42
C ASP A 168 3.07 -10.77 -5.66
N GLY A 169 4.37 -10.88 -5.42
CA GLY A 169 5.40 -11.13 -6.42
C GLY A 169 5.92 -12.57 -6.41
N ARG A 170 5.37 -13.49 -5.62
CA ARG A 170 5.79 -14.90 -5.68
C ARG A 170 5.48 -15.50 -7.04
N TYR A 171 6.37 -16.35 -7.52
CA TYR A 171 6.08 -17.14 -8.70
C TYR A 171 4.99 -18.17 -8.39
N SER A 172 4.08 -18.37 -9.32
CA SER A 172 3.20 -19.53 -9.38
C SER A 172 4.03 -20.81 -9.37
N ASP A 173 3.55 -21.84 -8.67
CA ASP A 173 4.15 -23.17 -8.66
C ASP A 173 3.12 -24.28 -8.82
N GLY A 174 2.31 -24.14 -9.87
CA GLY A 174 1.14 -24.96 -10.14
C GLY A 174 -0.17 -24.35 -9.65
N PRO A 175 -1.31 -25.04 -9.88
CA PRO A 175 -2.63 -24.53 -9.56
C PRO A 175 -2.77 -24.17 -8.07
N ASN A 176 -3.05 -22.90 -7.79
CA ASN A 176 -3.25 -22.36 -6.44
C ASN A 176 -2.04 -22.51 -5.49
N ALA A 177 -0.85 -22.75 -6.02
CA ALA A 177 0.39 -22.85 -5.26
C ALA A 177 1.36 -21.73 -5.67
N PHE A 178 2.11 -21.23 -4.69
CA PHE A 178 3.14 -20.21 -4.89
C PHE A 178 4.48 -20.74 -4.40
N SER A 179 5.54 -20.38 -5.13
CA SER A 179 6.91 -20.73 -4.77
C SER A 179 7.30 -20.13 -3.43
N GLU A 180 7.98 -20.93 -2.60
CA GLU A 180 8.51 -20.48 -1.31
C GLU A 180 9.72 -19.55 -1.46
N THR A 181 10.47 -19.68 -2.57
CA THR A 181 11.75 -18.98 -2.77
C THR A 181 11.78 -18.12 -4.04
N GLY A 182 11.01 -18.49 -5.06
CA GLY A 182 10.95 -17.81 -6.34
C GLY A 182 10.01 -16.60 -6.32
N PHE A 183 10.51 -15.43 -6.71
CA PHE A 183 9.71 -14.21 -6.80
C PHE A 183 10.23 -13.24 -7.86
N TYR A 184 9.35 -12.32 -8.26
CA TYR A 184 9.68 -11.05 -8.91
C TYR A 184 9.47 -9.89 -7.91
N ARG A 185 10.14 -8.77 -8.15
CA ARG A 185 9.96 -7.55 -7.35
C ARG A 185 8.72 -6.83 -7.86
N VAL A 186 7.72 -6.67 -6.99
CA VAL A 186 6.48 -5.98 -7.31
C VAL A 186 6.16 -4.97 -6.22
N GLN A 187 5.35 -3.97 -6.54
CA GLN A 187 4.97 -2.91 -5.63
C GLN A 187 3.47 -2.71 -5.66
N PHE A 188 2.88 -2.15 -4.60
CA PHE A 188 1.50 -1.66 -4.72
C PHE A 188 1.44 -0.59 -5.81
N VAL A 189 2.39 0.36 -5.82
CA VAL A 189 2.62 1.30 -6.92
C VAL A 189 4.11 1.39 -7.22
N GLN A 190 4.48 1.18 -8.48
CA GLN A 190 5.78 1.53 -9.02
C GLN A 190 5.65 2.59 -10.11
N PHE A 191 6.37 3.69 -9.94
CA PHE A 191 6.73 4.54 -11.07
C PHE A 191 8.09 4.08 -11.58
N ASN A 192 8.18 3.82 -12.87
CA ASN A 192 9.42 3.50 -13.55
C ASN A 192 9.65 4.53 -14.65
N ASP A 193 10.76 5.27 -14.57
CA ASP A 193 11.12 6.30 -15.55
C ASP A 193 9.99 7.31 -15.84
N VAL A 194 9.21 7.67 -14.81
CA VAL A 194 8.19 8.72 -14.90
C VAL A 194 8.87 10.05 -14.64
N LYS A 195 9.00 10.91 -15.65
CA LYS A 195 9.80 12.13 -15.57
C LYS A 195 8.99 13.41 -15.59
N ASN A 196 9.42 14.37 -14.77
CA ASN A 196 8.94 15.75 -14.75
C ASN A 196 7.40 15.85 -14.66
N ILE A 197 6.77 14.92 -13.95
CA ILE A 197 5.32 14.86 -13.91
C ILE A 197 4.75 15.90 -12.93
N PRO A 198 3.89 16.83 -13.37
CA PRO A 198 3.22 17.73 -12.46
C PRO A 198 1.96 17.08 -11.89
N ASN A 199 1.58 17.54 -10.69
CA ASN A 199 0.32 17.27 -10.01
C ASN A 199 0.08 15.78 -9.68
N ALA A 200 1.14 14.96 -9.73
CA ALA A 200 1.04 13.54 -9.42
C ALA A 200 0.80 13.31 -7.92
N GLU A 201 -0.10 12.38 -7.60
CA GLU A 201 -0.51 12.15 -6.21
C GLU A 201 -0.83 10.66 -5.96
N ILE A 202 -0.28 10.14 -4.86
CA ILE A 202 -0.57 8.81 -4.33
C ILE A 202 -1.04 9.03 -2.88
N ALA A 203 -2.35 9.03 -2.66
CA ALA A 203 -2.88 9.37 -1.35
C ALA A 203 -4.14 8.65 -0.92
N TRP A 204 -4.34 8.59 0.39
CA TRP A 204 -5.50 7.96 1.02
C TRP A 204 -5.66 6.47 0.72
N ASN A 205 -4.60 5.77 0.31
CA ASN A 205 -4.67 4.33 0.05
C ASN A 205 -4.46 3.54 1.35
N GLN A 206 -5.19 2.44 1.50
CA GLN A 206 -4.96 1.44 2.54
C GLN A 206 -4.37 0.18 1.92
N ILE A 207 -3.14 -0.15 2.29
CA ILE A 207 -2.38 -1.26 1.72
C ILE A 207 -2.04 -2.21 2.86
N VAL A 208 -2.50 -3.45 2.77
CA VAL A 208 -2.27 -4.47 3.80
C VAL A 208 -1.67 -5.70 3.14
N ASN A 209 -0.48 -6.10 3.56
CA ASN A 209 0.14 -7.37 3.20
C ASN A 209 0.25 -8.21 4.46
N GLU A 210 -0.40 -9.37 4.49
CA GLU A 210 -0.35 -10.27 5.61
C GLU A 210 0.92 -11.15 5.54
N PRO A 211 1.60 -11.40 6.68
CA PRO A 211 2.79 -12.25 6.70
C PRO A 211 2.56 -13.63 6.08
N GLY A 212 3.42 -14.02 5.13
CA GLY A 212 3.35 -15.31 4.42
C GLY A 212 2.21 -15.43 3.39
N LYS A 213 1.35 -14.42 3.25
CA LYS A 213 0.25 -14.42 2.27
C LYS A 213 0.59 -13.71 0.97
N SER A 214 1.66 -12.92 0.94
CA SER A 214 2.18 -12.30 -0.26
C SER A 214 3.67 -12.00 -0.15
N ARG A 215 4.27 -11.55 -1.25
CA ARG A 215 5.64 -11.03 -1.29
C ARG A 215 5.71 -9.76 -2.14
N VAL A 216 5.42 -8.61 -1.53
CA VAL A 216 5.73 -7.29 -2.09
C VAL A 216 7.23 -7.01 -1.97
N GLU A 217 7.85 -6.17 -2.79
CA GLU A 217 9.17 -5.60 -2.49
C GLU A 217 8.97 -4.32 -1.66
N GLU A 218 8.76 -3.16 -2.30
CA GLU A 218 8.27 -1.97 -1.61
C GLU A 218 6.78 -1.78 -1.86
N ASN A 219 6.05 -1.17 -0.92
CA ASN A 219 4.66 -0.81 -1.21
C ASN A 219 4.60 0.32 -2.25
N ILE A 220 5.43 1.34 -2.12
CA ILE A 220 5.51 2.46 -3.08
C ILE A 220 6.98 2.66 -3.46
N ASN A 221 7.31 2.62 -4.76
CA ASN A 221 8.67 2.84 -5.25
C ASN A 221 8.66 3.84 -6.44
N MET A 222 9.46 4.91 -6.31
CA MET A 222 9.65 5.94 -7.33
C MET A 222 10.96 5.71 -8.10
N TYR A 223 11.08 4.57 -8.75
CA TYR A 223 12.30 4.17 -9.45
C TYR A 223 12.60 5.11 -10.61
N VAL A 224 13.74 5.80 -10.51
CA VAL A 224 14.22 6.76 -11.52
C VAL A 224 13.08 7.69 -11.94
N SER A 225 12.33 8.25 -11.00
CA SER A 225 11.11 9.02 -11.29
C SER A 225 11.11 10.40 -10.63
N SER A 226 10.52 11.40 -11.29
CA SER A 226 10.57 12.78 -10.81
C SER A 226 9.28 13.57 -11.01
N GLY A 227 8.98 14.41 -10.03
CA GLY A 227 8.08 15.55 -10.19
C GLY A 227 8.82 16.74 -10.79
N THR A 228 8.31 17.95 -10.53
CA THR A 228 8.99 19.20 -10.87
C THR A 228 9.26 20.02 -9.60
N PRO A 229 10.18 21.01 -9.62
CA PRO A 229 10.43 21.88 -8.45
C PRO A 229 9.16 22.53 -7.90
N ASN A 230 8.25 22.93 -8.77
CA ASN A 230 7.00 23.63 -8.42
C ASN A 230 5.82 22.68 -8.22
N SER A 231 5.97 21.40 -8.59
CA SER A 231 4.92 20.40 -8.50
C SER A 231 5.56 19.03 -8.26
N PRO A 232 6.04 18.79 -7.02
CA PRO A 232 6.61 17.50 -6.65
C PRO A 232 5.55 16.40 -6.68
N VAL A 233 5.97 15.14 -6.85
CA VAL A 233 5.06 14.00 -6.64
C VAL A 233 4.70 13.94 -5.16
N LEU A 234 3.41 13.93 -4.86
CA LEU A 234 2.91 13.90 -3.48
C LEU A 234 2.49 12.48 -3.09
N ILE A 235 3.05 11.96 -2.01
CA ILE A 235 2.73 10.65 -1.44
C ILE A 235 2.27 10.86 0.00
N HIS A 236 0.96 10.92 0.25
CA HIS A 236 0.49 11.33 1.57
C HIS A 236 -0.75 10.65 2.06
N ASP A 237 -0.93 10.67 3.38
CA ASP A 237 -2.11 10.13 4.04
C ASP A 237 -2.42 8.68 3.64
N ASN A 238 -1.39 7.87 3.34
CA ASN A 238 -1.56 6.44 3.09
C ASN A 238 -1.36 5.65 4.38
N TYR A 239 -2.08 4.55 4.49
CA TYR A 239 -1.85 3.52 5.49
C TYR A 239 -1.22 2.30 4.83
N ILE A 240 -0.03 1.91 5.26
CA ILE A 240 0.70 0.74 4.79
C ILE A 240 0.93 -0.17 5.99
N GLN A 241 0.43 -1.40 5.93
CA GLN A 241 0.73 -2.44 6.89
C GLN A 241 1.35 -3.64 6.18
N GLY A 242 2.58 -3.97 6.57
CA GLY A 242 3.27 -5.16 6.09
C GLY A 242 4.03 -5.00 4.78
N ALA A 243 5.23 -5.54 4.81
CA ALA A 243 6.09 -5.81 3.66
C ALA A 243 7.03 -6.92 4.12
N TYR A 244 6.86 -8.13 3.60
CA TYR A 244 7.52 -9.32 4.12
C TYR A 244 8.12 -10.15 2.98
N PRO A 245 9.22 -10.89 3.24
CA PRO A 245 9.59 -12.00 2.37
C PRO A 245 8.56 -13.14 2.52
N THR A 246 8.68 -14.16 1.68
CA THR A 246 7.78 -15.33 1.72
C THR A 246 7.76 -15.99 3.11
N ASN A 247 8.93 -16.14 3.75
CA ASN A 247 9.04 -16.62 5.14
C ASN A 247 9.62 -15.53 6.05
N PRO A 248 8.77 -14.69 6.67
CA PRO A 248 9.22 -13.50 7.41
C PRO A 248 10.08 -13.79 8.64
N ALA A 249 9.95 -14.99 9.21
CA ALA A 249 10.68 -15.40 10.41
C ALA A 249 12.13 -15.84 10.13
N THR A 250 12.48 -16.09 8.87
CA THR A 250 13.77 -16.71 8.50
C THR A 250 14.47 -16.01 7.34
N ASP A 251 13.72 -15.49 6.38
CA ASP A 251 14.28 -15.03 5.13
C ASP A 251 14.87 -13.62 5.24
N LYS A 252 15.94 -13.40 4.46
CA LYS A 252 16.47 -12.07 4.18
C LYS A 252 15.55 -11.33 3.21
N TYR A 253 15.47 -10.01 3.35
CA TYR A 253 14.53 -9.20 2.59
C TYR A 253 15.01 -7.75 2.44
N GLY A 254 14.86 -7.18 1.24
CA GLY A 254 15.23 -5.79 0.93
C GLY A 254 14.06 -4.81 0.95
N GLY A 255 12.83 -5.31 0.86
CA GLY A 255 11.62 -4.52 0.68
C GLY A 255 11.07 -3.82 1.94
N GLY A 256 10.09 -2.92 1.76
CA GLY A 256 9.59 -2.09 2.85
C GLY A 256 8.33 -1.28 2.54
N GLY A 257 8.19 -0.14 3.23
CA GLY A 257 7.09 0.79 3.01
C GLY A 257 7.26 1.59 1.74
N ILE A 258 7.90 2.77 1.86
CA ILE A 258 8.05 3.73 0.76
C ILE A 258 9.53 3.88 0.41
N MET A 259 9.86 3.73 -0.87
CA MET A 259 11.15 4.10 -1.45
C MET A 259 10.94 5.35 -2.30
N LEU A 260 11.27 6.50 -1.72
CA LEU A 260 11.13 7.81 -2.36
C LEU A 260 12.13 8.00 -3.47
N GLY A 261 13.38 7.57 -3.33
CA GLY A 261 14.39 7.74 -4.37
C GLY A 261 15.13 6.45 -4.58
N ASP A 262 15.05 5.89 -5.78
CA ASP A 262 15.67 4.63 -6.17
C ASP A 262 16.25 4.73 -7.59
N GLY A 263 17.19 3.83 -7.89
CA GLY A 263 17.90 3.74 -9.15
C GLY A 263 18.98 4.81 -9.31
N GLN A 264 20.18 4.36 -9.63
CA GLN A 264 21.31 5.23 -9.93
C GLN A 264 21.06 6.10 -11.18
N SER A 265 21.63 7.30 -11.20
CA SER A 265 21.62 8.14 -12.40
C SER A 265 22.92 8.92 -12.56
N SER A 266 23.37 9.07 -13.82
CA SER A 266 24.55 9.87 -14.19
C SER A 266 24.21 11.33 -14.53
N SER A 267 22.94 11.72 -14.48
CA SER A 267 22.51 13.07 -14.79
C SER A 267 21.39 13.52 -13.87
N VAL A 268 21.47 14.78 -13.42
CA VAL A 268 20.47 15.42 -12.53
C VAL A 268 19.06 15.34 -13.16
N THR A 269 18.93 15.59 -14.46
CA THR A 269 17.61 15.57 -15.13
C THR A 269 17.01 14.17 -15.25
N LYS A 270 17.84 13.13 -15.11
CA LYS A 270 17.42 11.73 -15.15
C LYS A 270 17.36 11.09 -13.77
N ALA A 271 17.78 11.76 -12.71
CA ALA A 271 17.70 11.24 -11.35
C ALA A 271 16.25 11.20 -10.85
N SER A 272 16.01 10.45 -9.77
CA SER A 272 14.77 10.57 -9.01
C SER A 272 14.74 11.93 -8.32
N ALA A 273 13.63 12.68 -8.40
CA ALA A 273 13.66 14.04 -7.87
C ALA A 273 12.30 14.66 -7.57
N TYR A 274 12.28 15.61 -6.64
CA TYR A 274 11.09 16.38 -6.28
C TYR A 274 9.93 15.46 -5.85
N LEU A 275 10.19 14.65 -4.83
CA LEU A 275 9.26 13.68 -4.30
C LEU A 275 9.02 13.98 -2.83
N ARG A 276 7.75 13.97 -2.39
CA ARG A 276 7.38 14.30 -1.02
C ARG A 276 6.50 13.21 -0.42
N ALA A 277 6.98 12.53 0.64
CA ALA A 277 6.16 11.62 1.41
C ALA A 277 5.79 12.21 2.78
N TYR A 278 4.50 12.42 3.05
CA TYR A 278 4.11 13.03 4.32
C TYR A 278 2.78 12.53 4.90
N ASN A 279 2.64 12.62 6.23
CA ASN A 279 1.44 12.18 6.93
C ASN A 279 1.04 10.71 6.67
N ASN A 280 1.96 9.87 6.19
CA ASN A 280 1.70 8.44 6.00
C ASN A 280 1.85 7.69 7.32
N GLN A 281 1.17 6.55 7.43
CA GLN A 281 1.32 5.59 8.52
C GLN A 281 1.86 4.29 7.94
N ILE A 282 3.08 3.92 8.32
CA ILE A 282 3.76 2.71 7.87
C ILE A 282 3.93 1.80 9.08
N VAL A 283 3.40 0.59 9.00
CA VAL A 283 3.22 -0.32 10.13
C VAL A 283 3.77 -1.70 9.79
N SER A 284 4.60 -2.25 10.68
CA SER A 284 5.05 -3.65 10.61
C SER A 284 5.68 -4.06 9.26
N THR A 285 6.39 -3.17 8.59
CA THR A 285 7.23 -3.55 7.43
C THR A 285 8.56 -4.17 7.92
N SER A 286 9.20 -5.01 7.09
CA SER A 286 10.39 -5.79 7.51
C SER A 286 11.71 -5.03 7.41
N ASN A 287 12.22 -4.69 6.21
CA ASN A 287 13.56 -4.08 6.11
C ASN A 287 13.51 -2.59 6.50
N GLN A 288 12.57 -1.85 5.93
CA GLN A 288 12.50 -0.40 6.12
C GLN A 288 11.07 0.16 6.09
N GLY A 289 10.87 1.31 6.72
CA GLY A 289 9.63 2.09 6.67
C GLY A 289 9.59 3.11 5.53
N ILE A 290 10.48 4.11 5.57
CA ILE A 290 10.68 5.08 4.48
C ILE A 290 12.16 5.25 4.15
N ALA A 291 12.50 5.22 2.86
CA ALA A 291 13.87 5.27 2.36
C ALA A 291 14.05 6.33 1.26
N ILE A 292 15.20 7.01 1.28
CA ILE A 292 15.77 7.73 0.13
C ILE A 292 17.16 7.14 -0.14
N ALA A 293 17.29 6.38 -1.23
CA ALA A 293 18.52 5.68 -1.62
C ALA A 293 19.25 6.33 -2.82
N ALA A 294 18.53 7.13 -3.61
CA ALA A 294 19.03 7.80 -4.80
C ALA A 294 18.32 9.15 -5.02
N GLY A 295 18.86 9.95 -5.95
CA GLY A 295 18.18 11.15 -6.44
C GLY A 295 18.34 12.40 -5.57
N HIS A 296 17.58 13.45 -5.83
CA HIS A 296 17.76 14.75 -5.17
C HIS A 296 16.45 15.50 -4.90
N ASN A 297 16.49 16.48 -3.98
CA ASN A 297 15.33 17.30 -3.61
C ASN A 297 14.11 16.48 -3.15
N ASN A 298 14.34 15.36 -2.46
CA ASN A 298 13.30 14.50 -1.91
C ASN A 298 13.08 14.79 -0.42
N GLU A 299 11.82 14.78 0.02
CA GLU A 299 11.44 15.07 1.40
C GLU A 299 10.55 13.97 1.98
N ALA A 300 10.80 13.51 3.21
CA ALA A 300 9.84 12.71 3.98
C ALA A 300 9.55 13.34 5.35
N TYR A 301 8.31 13.72 5.62
CA TYR A 301 8.00 14.43 6.87
C TYR A 301 6.64 14.13 7.49
N ASN A 302 6.54 14.31 8.80
CA ASN A 302 5.30 14.10 9.57
C ASN A 302 4.68 12.70 9.38
N ASN A 303 5.49 11.69 9.01
CA ASN A 303 5.04 10.31 8.90
C ASN A 303 5.11 9.63 10.27
N ARG A 304 4.30 8.57 10.43
CA ARG A 304 4.37 7.65 11.57
C ARG A 304 4.86 6.30 11.06
N VAL A 305 5.98 5.81 11.60
CA VAL A 305 6.63 4.56 11.15
C VAL A 305 6.84 3.66 12.35
N ILE A 306 5.98 2.65 12.52
CA ILE A 306 5.91 1.82 13.73
C ILE A 306 6.07 0.35 13.38
N SER A 307 7.12 -0.30 13.89
CA SER A 307 7.32 -1.75 13.75
C SER A 307 7.85 -2.32 15.06
N SER A 308 7.11 -3.27 15.62
CA SER A 308 7.50 -4.09 16.77
C SER A 308 8.55 -5.14 16.40
N GLY A 309 8.71 -5.43 15.11
CA GLY A 309 9.57 -6.50 14.63
C GLY A 309 9.05 -7.91 14.96
N LEU A 310 7.78 -8.04 15.32
CA LEU A 310 7.14 -9.30 15.68
C LEU A 310 6.00 -9.65 14.72
N LEU A 311 5.85 -10.94 14.46
CA LEU A 311 4.75 -11.52 13.72
C LEU A 311 3.47 -11.65 14.58
N PRO A 312 2.32 -11.92 13.94
CA PRO A 312 1.06 -12.16 14.63
C PRO A 312 1.08 -13.24 15.72
N ASP A 313 1.99 -14.21 15.61
CA ASP A 313 2.20 -15.30 16.56
C ASP A 313 3.32 -15.02 17.58
N GLY A 314 3.91 -13.83 17.55
CA GLY A 314 4.99 -13.43 18.46
C GLY A 314 6.40 -13.84 18.00
N ARG A 315 6.55 -14.58 16.90
CA ARG A 315 7.88 -14.83 16.32
C ARG A 315 8.51 -13.52 15.86
N ARG A 316 9.84 -13.47 15.82
CA ARG A 316 10.61 -12.31 15.35
C ARG A 316 10.62 -12.26 13.82
N ILE A 317 10.51 -11.07 13.26
CA ILE A 317 10.78 -10.82 11.85
C ILE A 317 12.30 -10.80 11.66
N ALA A 318 12.83 -11.69 10.81
CA ALA A 318 14.28 -11.87 10.63
C ALA A 318 14.97 -10.65 10.02
N SER A 319 14.27 -9.94 9.12
CA SER A 319 14.83 -8.87 8.30
C SER A 319 14.63 -7.46 8.87
N GLN A 320 14.40 -7.31 10.19
CA GLN A 320 14.26 -5.99 10.82
C GLN A 320 15.55 -5.16 10.72
N ASN A 321 15.53 -4.07 9.95
CA ASN A 321 16.72 -3.24 9.76
C ASN A 321 16.57 -1.80 10.31
N VAL A 322 15.87 -0.89 9.63
CA VAL A 322 15.82 0.53 10.05
C VAL A 322 14.47 1.17 9.80
N GLY A 323 14.01 2.05 10.69
CA GLY A 323 12.74 2.76 10.52
C GLY A 323 12.73 3.65 9.28
N ILE A 324 13.59 4.66 9.25
CA ILE A 324 13.76 5.54 8.09
C ILE A 324 15.22 5.85 7.80
N TYR A 325 15.57 6.05 6.52
CA TYR A 325 16.95 6.39 6.15
C TYR A 325 17.10 7.33 4.95
N VAL A 326 18.23 8.05 4.96
CA VAL A 326 18.76 8.82 3.82
C VAL A 326 20.20 8.37 3.59
N TRP A 327 20.40 7.61 2.52
CA TRP A 327 21.69 6.98 2.20
C TRP A 327 21.97 7.12 0.72
N ASP A 328 23.16 7.60 0.39
CA ASP A 328 23.66 7.58 -0.98
C ASP A 328 24.13 6.16 -1.32
N LEU A 329 23.16 5.28 -1.58
CA LEU A 329 23.38 3.84 -1.78
C LEU A 329 24.29 3.56 -2.99
N HIS A 330 24.25 4.42 -4.00
CA HIS A 330 24.91 4.23 -5.29
C HIS A 330 26.15 5.11 -5.49
N GLY A 331 26.56 5.89 -4.49
CA GLY A 331 27.65 6.87 -4.65
C GLY A 331 27.31 7.97 -5.67
N ASP A 332 26.04 8.31 -5.80
CA ASP A 332 25.48 9.33 -6.69
C ASP A 332 25.97 10.75 -6.33
N LYS A 333 26.47 10.99 -5.09
CA LYS A 333 27.15 12.24 -4.75
C LYS A 333 28.35 12.53 -5.64
N ALA A 334 29.14 11.51 -6.00
CA ALA A 334 30.28 11.66 -6.89
C ALA A 334 29.88 12.08 -8.32
N ARG A 335 28.60 11.92 -8.67
CA ARG A 335 28.00 12.32 -9.95
C ARG A 335 27.12 13.57 -9.82
N SER A 336 27.10 14.20 -8.64
CA SER A 336 26.24 15.34 -8.32
C SER A 336 24.74 15.05 -8.54
N THR A 337 24.31 13.79 -8.39
CA THR A 337 22.91 13.37 -8.55
C THR A 337 22.22 13.02 -7.23
N PHE A 338 22.94 13.10 -6.10
CA PHE A 338 22.40 12.94 -4.75
C PHE A 338 22.67 14.16 -3.86
N PHE A 339 21.64 14.99 -3.64
CA PHE A 339 21.73 16.22 -2.83
C PHE A 339 20.33 16.70 -2.41
N ASN A 340 20.22 17.58 -1.40
CA ASN A 340 18.93 18.12 -0.93
C ASN A 340 17.89 17.06 -0.53
N ASN A 341 18.32 15.88 -0.05
CA ASN A 341 17.43 14.85 0.47
C ASN A 341 17.30 14.97 1.98
N VAL A 342 16.07 15.06 2.47
CA VAL A 342 15.81 15.33 3.89
C VAL A 342 14.62 14.55 4.43
N MET A 343 14.66 14.24 5.72
CA MET A 343 13.56 13.63 6.47
C MET A 343 13.40 14.29 7.84
N TYR A 344 12.23 14.85 8.17
CA TYR A 344 12.03 15.64 9.39
C TYR A 344 10.62 15.52 9.97
N GLY A 345 10.46 15.77 11.27
CA GLY A 345 9.12 15.75 11.91
C GLY A 345 8.45 14.37 11.97
N ASN A 346 9.17 13.30 11.64
CA ASN A 346 8.60 11.94 11.65
C ASN A 346 8.57 11.38 13.08
N VAL A 347 7.57 10.54 13.39
CA VAL A 347 7.51 9.75 14.62
C VAL A 347 7.81 8.30 14.28
N VAL A 348 8.87 7.74 14.88
CA VAL A 348 9.37 6.42 14.50
C VAL A 348 9.59 5.54 15.71
N GLY A 349 8.97 4.36 15.73
CA GLY A 349 9.28 3.28 16.65
C GLY A 349 9.70 2.07 15.84
N TRP A 350 10.97 1.66 15.93
CA TRP A 350 11.47 0.57 15.10
C TRP A 350 12.28 -0.41 15.93
N ALA A 351 11.63 -1.46 16.43
CA ALA A 351 12.28 -2.47 17.25
C ALA A 351 13.08 -3.49 16.42
N GLN A 352 14.18 -3.94 17.01
CA GLN A 352 15.04 -5.01 16.51
C GLN A 352 15.11 -6.17 17.52
N PRO A 353 13.99 -6.90 17.73
CA PRO A 353 13.91 -7.94 18.75
C PRO A 353 14.89 -9.10 18.54
N VAL A 354 15.42 -9.26 17.32
CA VAL A 354 16.50 -10.22 17.01
C VAL A 354 17.80 -9.86 17.74
N LYS A 355 18.10 -8.57 17.95
CA LYS A 355 19.29 -8.09 18.67
C LYS A 355 19.10 -8.13 20.18
N SER A 356 18.02 -7.53 20.68
CA SER A 356 17.61 -7.62 22.09
C SER A 356 16.15 -7.15 22.25
N ALA A 357 15.54 -7.40 23.41
CA ALA A 357 14.15 -7.00 23.68
C ALA A 357 13.90 -5.48 23.68
N THR A 358 14.96 -4.68 23.82
CA THR A 358 14.88 -3.20 23.89
C THR A 358 15.61 -2.51 22.73
N ALA A 359 16.30 -3.28 21.87
CA ALA A 359 17.01 -2.71 20.73
C ALA A 359 16.03 -2.02 19.77
N GLN A 360 16.37 -0.80 19.37
CA GLN A 360 15.68 -0.06 18.33
C GLN A 360 16.66 0.49 17.30
N ASN A 361 16.19 0.71 16.08
CA ASN A 361 16.93 1.40 15.03
C ASN A 361 16.01 2.33 14.22
N PRO A 362 15.57 3.45 14.81
CA PRO A 362 14.57 4.32 14.18
C PRO A 362 15.11 5.09 12.97
N PHE A 363 16.39 5.51 13.01
CA PHE A 363 16.94 6.47 12.06
C PHE A 363 18.33 6.07 11.58
N TRP A 364 18.60 6.27 10.28
CA TRP A 364 19.95 6.21 9.75
C TRP A 364 20.16 7.25 8.63
N PHE A 365 20.90 8.31 8.92
CA PHE A 365 21.02 9.49 8.05
C PHE A 365 22.46 9.84 7.66
N PRO A 366 23.30 8.89 7.21
CA PRO A 366 24.71 9.16 6.89
C PRO A 366 24.89 10.18 5.75
N ASN A 367 23.87 10.37 4.93
CA ASN A 367 23.93 11.26 3.77
C ASN A 367 22.80 12.29 3.72
N CYS A 368 22.12 12.50 4.84
CA CYS A 368 21.19 13.61 4.90
C CYS A 368 21.93 14.94 4.79
N ASP A 369 21.37 15.84 3.99
CA ASP A 369 22.00 17.13 3.72
C ASP A 369 21.93 18.04 4.96
N ALA A 370 23.08 18.52 5.42
CA ALA A 370 23.18 19.48 6.51
C ALA A 370 22.81 20.91 6.05
N GLU A 371 22.89 21.19 4.74
CA GLU A 371 22.78 22.53 4.15
C GLU A 371 21.43 22.83 3.48
N ALA A 372 20.42 21.96 3.66
CA ALA A 372 19.09 22.24 3.15
C ALA A 372 18.61 23.63 3.64
N ARG A 373 18.43 24.58 2.69
CA ARG A 373 18.34 26.05 2.82
C ARG A 373 17.22 26.63 3.71
N SER A 374 16.61 25.83 4.55
CA SER A 374 15.59 26.15 5.54
C SER A 374 15.69 25.05 6.58
N ASN A 375 15.81 25.31 7.89
CA ASN A 375 15.74 24.41 9.08
C ASN A 375 15.31 22.90 8.93
N LYS A 376 15.76 22.18 7.90
CA LYS A 376 15.26 20.90 7.36
C LYS A 376 16.37 19.87 7.22
N SER A 377 17.58 20.13 7.74
CA SER A 377 18.53 19.06 8.08
C SER A 377 17.78 17.99 8.87
N CYS A 378 17.91 16.69 8.61
CA CYS A 378 17.07 15.61 9.15
C CYS A 378 16.84 15.60 10.68
N LYS A 379 16.09 16.59 11.17
CA LYS A 379 15.93 17.01 12.57
C LYS A 379 14.45 16.93 12.93
N ASN A 380 14.17 17.08 14.22
CA ASN A 380 12.81 17.03 14.78
C ASN A 380 12.10 15.69 14.50
N ASN A 381 12.85 14.64 14.15
CA ASN A 381 12.33 13.28 14.15
C ASN A 381 12.30 12.78 15.60
N THR A 382 11.20 12.16 15.99
CA THR A 382 10.96 11.65 17.34
C THR A 382 11.02 10.13 17.33
N ALA A 383 11.97 9.55 18.05
CA ALA A 383 11.95 8.12 18.34
C ALA A 383 10.92 7.85 19.45
N LEU A 384 10.05 6.85 19.27
CA LEU A 384 9.14 6.45 20.34
C LEU A 384 9.93 5.80 21.49
N PRO A 385 9.67 6.21 22.74
CA PRO A 385 10.38 5.68 23.90
C PRO A 385 9.93 4.25 24.22
N GLY A 386 10.79 3.52 24.94
CA GLY A 386 10.45 2.20 25.48
C GLY A 386 10.43 1.08 24.46
N THR A 387 9.76 -0.03 24.78
CA THR A 387 9.61 -1.18 23.88
C THR A 387 8.48 -0.91 22.89
N ILE A 388 8.76 -1.10 21.59
CA ILE A 388 7.74 -1.00 20.55
C ILE A 388 6.95 -2.30 20.52
N THR A 389 5.62 -2.21 20.68
CA THR A 389 4.74 -3.38 20.82
C THR A 389 3.76 -3.51 19.66
N ARG A 390 3.20 -4.71 19.49
CA ARG A 390 2.12 -4.95 18.53
C ARG A 390 0.83 -4.19 18.85
N ALA A 391 0.61 -3.83 20.12
CA ALA A 391 -0.50 -2.96 20.49
C ALA A 391 -0.32 -1.55 19.89
N MET A 392 0.92 -1.03 19.84
CA MET A 392 1.21 0.26 19.19
C MET A 392 0.98 0.18 17.68
N GLU A 393 1.32 -0.94 17.04
CA GLU A 393 0.98 -1.18 15.62
C GLU A 393 -0.54 -1.17 15.39
N ALA A 394 -1.32 -1.85 16.23
CA ALA A 394 -2.77 -1.88 16.14
C ALA A 394 -3.39 -0.47 16.34
N GLN A 395 -2.86 0.33 17.26
CA GLN A 395 -3.28 1.72 17.45
C GLN A 395 -3.08 2.59 16.21
N GLU A 396 -2.08 2.31 15.36
CA GLU A 396 -1.93 3.05 14.10
C GLU A 396 -3.08 2.77 13.13
N PHE A 397 -3.65 1.55 13.13
CA PHE A 397 -4.85 1.28 12.36
C PHE A 397 -6.06 2.04 12.90
N GLU A 398 -6.24 2.11 14.22
CA GLU A 398 -7.31 2.91 14.83
C GLU A 398 -7.18 4.40 14.49
N ARG A 399 -5.95 4.94 14.53
CA ARG A 399 -5.63 6.31 14.10
C ARG A 399 -5.96 6.52 12.64
N TRP A 400 -5.66 5.56 11.78
CA TRP A 400 -6.01 5.62 10.36
C TRP A 400 -7.53 5.69 10.15
N GLN A 401 -8.29 4.81 10.83
CA GLN A 401 -9.74 4.84 10.77
C GLN A 401 -10.33 6.16 11.30
N ALA A 402 -9.76 6.70 12.38
CA ALA A 402 -10.16 8.00 12.90
C ALA A 402 -9.84 9.14 11.91
N LYS A 403 -8.68 9.09 11.26
CA LYS A 403 -8.25 10.06 10.25
C LYS A 403 -9.17 10.06 9.04
N LEU A 404 -9.54 8.89 8.53
CA LEU A 404 -10.53 8.76 7.45
C LEU A 404 -11.87 9.42 7.82
N ARG A 405 -12.39 9.15 9.02
CA ARG A 405 -13.63 9.76 9.51
C ARG A 405 -13.51 11.28 9.65
N ALA A 406 -12.43 11.77 10.27
CA ALA A 406 -12.21 13.20 10.48
C ALA A 406 -12.06 13.98 9.18
N SER A 407 -11.52 13.34 8.13
CA SER A 407 -11.34 13.93 6.81
C SER A 407 -12.50 13.65 5.84
N ASN A 408 -13.55 12.95 6.28
CA ASN A 408 -14.67 12.51 5.44
C ASN A 408 -14.21 11.75 4.18
N VAL A 409 -13.20 10.88 4.33
CA VAL A 409 -12.64 10.09 3.24
C VAL A 409 -13.18 8.67 3.30
N VAL A 410 -13.75 8.22 2.19
CA VAL A 410 -14.14 6.82 1.95
C VAL A 410 -13.14 6.19 0.98
N ILE A 411 -12.71 4.97 1.29
CA ILE A 411 -11.72 4.20 0.52
C ILE A 411 -12.32 2.90 -0.02
N GLY A 412 -11.78 2.42 -1.14
CA GLY A 412 -12.30 1.28 -1.88
C GLY A 412 -13.57 1.59 -2.68
N PRO A 413 -14.15 0.59 -3.36
CA PRO A 413 -15.33 0.77 -4.18
C PRO A 413 -16.49 1.32 -3.37
N ARG A 414 -17.15 2.34 -3.91
CA ARG A 414 -18.39 2.89 -3.35
C ARG A 414 -19.55 2.04 -3.84
N GLN A 415 -20.41 1.60 -2.92
CA GLN A 415 -21.68 0.95 -3.25
C GLN A 415 -22.71 1.97 -3.73
#